data_AF-A0A4R1XLZ2-F1
#
_entry.id   AF-A0A4R1XLZ2-F1
#
_cell.length_a   1.000
_cell.length_b   1.000
_cell.length_c   1.000
_cell.angle_alpha   90.00
_cell.angle_beta   90.00
_cell.angle_gamma   90.00
#
_symmetry.space_group_name_H-M   'P 1'
#
loop_
_entity.id
_entity.type
_entity.pdbx_description
1 polymer ?
#
loop_
_entity_poly.entity_id
_entity_poly.type
_entity_poly.pdbx_seq_one_letter_code
_entity_poly.pdbx_strand_id
1 'polypeptide(L)'
;MKNYLILSGLCSAFLLTGCGGSSDNDSDNAPTKPTEYVPSQYKTLSDNFNYVKKPLEEIQRNYLYDLSYWVDQNPLIISGYNYLHQAQNGQFKSLSYATSGAYDNAWRQDQTTALVFNITNNNWVETDGALTMSQGPIGTEGIPSLYVKSDTGVKYYTLTEKDLSGLSFDKGINQGFGNGIKLPEQIKTQYFSAGAKAYAWVKDITQPVYNITRTHLVFSSTDTTHPIYSCTSISSYCSSTVSSLENAIQNKSWYINIGKNGSIRLVDNQSAEAVIFDDETKQELKFKIDYKLIAAQQGQPKHILFTAPDAAASQVLKDYFSAGDSQLAWYEYKNKVVNGHYSLPVKGLQSTQYSYNKIAVNDILTQWTPKKNPVLE
;
A
#
# COMPACT_ATOMS: atom_id res chain seq x y z
N MET A 1 -25.90 -2.44 9.86
CA MET A 1 -24.86 -1.53 9.33
C MET A 1 -24.06 -2.29 8.28
N LYS A 2 -23.40 -1.60 7.32
CA LYS A 2 -22.54 -2.24 6.32
C LYS A 2 -21.10 -1.93 6.72
N ASN A 3 -20.37 -2.96 7.11
CA ASN A 3 -19.10 -2.79 7.82
C ASN A 3 -17.95 -2.98 6.82
N TYR A 4 -17.02 -2.04 6.81
CA TYR A 4 -16.18 -1.77 5.64
C TYR A 4 -14.71 -1.54 6.04
N LEU A 5 -13.78 -2.25 5.40
CA LEU A 5 -12.36 -2.37 5.79
C LEU A 5 -11.42 -1.89 4.65
N ILE A 6 -10.32 -1.20 5.00
CA ILE A 6 -9.18 -0.98 4.09
C ILE A 6 -8.04 -1.90 4.45
N LEU A 7 -7.52 -2.57 3.41
CA LEU A 7 -6.22 -3.24 3.42
C LEU A 7 -5.10 -2.19 3.52
N SER A 8 -4.70 -1.88 4.75
CA SER A 8 -3.35 -1.39 5.03
C SER A 8 -2.43 -2.62 5.05
N GLY A 9 -2.12 -3.13 3.86
CA GLY A 9 -1.38 -4.38 3.70
C GLY A 9 -0.39 -4.31 2.56
N LEU A 10 0.77 -4.92 2.75
CA LEU A 10 1.88 -4.97 1.79
C LEU A 10 1.58 -5.85 0.55
N CYS A 11 0.56 -5.50 -0.22
CA CYS A 11 0.29 -6.04 -1.56
C CYS A 11 1.35 -5.54 -2.56
N SER A 12 2.57 -6.06 -2.36
CA SER A 12 3.81 -5.60 -2.99
C SER A 12 4.27 -6.49 -4.14
N ALA A 13 3.39 -7.32 -4.69
CA ALA A 13 3.15 -7.52 -6.13
C ALA A 13 4.38 -7.68 -7.09
N PHE A 14 4.55 -8.86 -7.72
CA PHE A 14 5.89 -9.40 -8.06
C PHE A 14 6.03 -10.22 -9.40
N LEU A 15 7.27 -10.50 -9.86
CA LEU A 15 7.82 -11.10 -11.14
C LEU A 15 7.14 -10.91 -12.53
N LEU A 16 7.98 -10.96 -13.58
CA LEU A 16 7.71 -11.26 -15.00
C LEU A 16 8.68 -12.38 -15.46
N THR A 17 8.48 -12.95 -16.66
CA THR A 17 9.24 -14.09 -17.23
C THR A 17 9.69 -13.83 -18.67
N GLY A 18 10.70 -14.55 -19.17
CA GLY A 18 11.12 -14.51 -20.57
C GLY A 18 11.36 -15.90 -21.17
N CYS A 19 10.84 -16.13 -22.38
CA CYS A 19 11.15 -17.24 -23.28
C CYS A 19 10.74 -16.86 -24.71
N GLY A 20 11.51 -17.30 -25.71
CA GLY A 20 11.30 -17.03 -27.13
C GLY A 20 12.61 -16.67 -27.83
N GLY A 21 12.88 -17.29 -28.98
CA GLY A 21 14.08 -17.06 -29.79
C GLY A 21 13.97 -17.73 -31.16
N SER A 22 14.88 -17.36 -32.07
CA SER A 22 15.10 -17.97 -33.39
C SER A 22 16.56 -17.76 -33.83
N SER A 23 16.98 -18.42 -34.90
CA SER A 23 18.38 -18.65 -35.30
C SER A 23 19.00 -17.55 -36.16
N ASP A 24 20.34 -17.42 -36.13
CA ASP A 24 21.23 -17.98 -37.16
C ASP A 24 22.71 -17.94 -36.71
N ASN A 25 23.66 -18.37 -37.55
CA ASN A 25 24.92 -19.00 -37.13
C ASN A 25 26.13 -18.09 -36.82
N ASP A 26 26.96 -18.64 -35.93
CA ASP A 26 28.43 -18.72 -35.94
C ASP A 26 29.33 -17.68 -35.21
N SER A 27 30.46 -18.22 -34.76
CA SER A 27 31.61 -17.60 -34.05
C SER A 27 31.40 -17.08 -32.61
N ASP A 28 32.47 -17.20 -31.80
CA ASP A 28 32.48 -17.02 -30.34
C ASP A 28 31.93 -15.68 -29.83
N ASN A 29 30.71 -15.71 -29.29
CA ASN A 29 30.28 -14.84 -28.20
C ASN A 29 29.38 -15.64 -27.24
N ALA A 30 29.96 -16.17 -26.16
CA ALA A 30 29.17 -16.70 -25.06
C ALA A 30 28.22 -15.60 -24.54
N PRO A 31 26.91 -15.84 -24.36
CA PRO A 31 25.98 -14.81 -23.95
C PRO A 31 26.45 -14.16 -22.63
N THR A 32 26.75 -12.87 -22.68
CA THR A 32 27.24 -12.14 -21.51
C THR A 32 26.22 -12.24 -20.40
N LYS A 33 26.58 -12.94 -19.32
CA LYS A 33 25.74 -13.18 -18.15
C LYS A 33 25.07 -11.85 -17.75
N PRO A 34 23.73 -11.74 -17.77
CA PRO A 34 23.06 -10.47 -17.48
C PRO A 34 23.56 -9.92 -16.15
N THR A 35 23.99 -8.66 -16.17
CA THR A 35 24.69 -8.01 -15.04
C THR A 35 23.94 -8.31 -13.75
N GLU A 36 24.60 -9.01 -12.82
CA GLU A 36 23.94 -9.52 -11.62
C GLU A 36 23.25 -8.37 -10.90
N TYR A 37 21.93 -8.48 -10.73
CA TYR A 37 21.14 -7.35 -10.22
C TYR A 37 21.55 -7.09 -8.78
N VAL A 38 22.25 -6.00 -8.52
CA VAL A 38 22.59 -5.53 -7.16
C VAL A 38 21.44 -4.66 -6.65
N PRO A 39 20.73 -5.07 -5.57
CA PRO A 39 19.72 -4.24 -4.94
C PRO A 39 20.33 -3.01 -4.26
N SER A 40 19.64 -1.87 -4.34
CA SER A 40 20.10 -0.64 -3.72
C SER A 40 19.81 -0.63 -2.22
N GLN A 41 20.84 -0.35 -1.43
CA GLN A 41 20.80 -0.27 0.03
C GLN A 41 21.48 1.03 0.47
N TYR A 42 20.84 1.81 1.33
CA TYR A 42 21.44 2.99 1.95
C TYR A 42 22.39 2.61 3.09
N LYS A 43 23.52 3.33 3.20
CA LYS A 43 24.47 3.27 4.34
C LYS A 43 23.81 3.62 5.68
N THR A 44 22.85 4.54 5.63
CA THR A 44 22.08 5.01 6.78
C THR A 44 20.60 4.95 6.39
N LEU A 45 19.81 4.22 7.17
CA LEU A 45 18.36 4.14 7.02
C LEU A 45 17.68 5.27 7.81
N SER A 46 16.45 5.63 7.45
CA SER A 46 15.66 6.58 8.23
C SER A 46 15.16 5.95 9.54
N ASP A 47 14.71 6.80 10.47
CA ASP A 47 13.89 6.43 11.65
C ASP A 47 14.49 5.38 12.59
N ASN A 48 15.83 5.28 12.62
CA ASN A 48 16.64 4.34 13.38
C ASN A 48 16.42 2.85 13.01
N PHE A 49 15.98 2.58 11.78
CA PHE A 49 15.96 1.21 11.25
C PHE A 49 17.39 0.66 11.01
N ASN A 50 17.53 -0.65 11.14
CA ASN A 50 18.76 -1.40 10.88
C ASN A 50 18.47 -2.58 9.95
N TYR A 51 19.41 -2.99 9.10
CA TYR A 51 19.21 -4.15 8.21
C TYR A 51 19.18 -5.47 8.99
N VAL A 52 18.13 -6.26 8.76
CA VAL A 52 18.07 -7.66 9.18
C VAL A 52 19.10 -8.44 8.35
N LYS A 53 20.11 -9.01 9.00
CA LYS A 53 21.26 -9.63 8.32
C LYS A 53 20.91 -10.87 7.48
N LYS A 54 19.75 -11.48 7.73
CA LYS A 54 19.23 -12.65 7.00
C LYS A 54 17.71 -12.53 6.83
N PRO A 55 17.20 -11.74 5.85
CA PRO A 55 15.77 -11.46 5.75
C PRO A 55 14.91 -12.71 5.53
N LEU A 56 15.44 -13.72 4.83
CA LEU A 56 14.69 -14.97 4.58
C LEU A 56 14.52 -15.78 5.88
N GLU A 57 15.60 -16.00 6.63
CA GLU A 57 15.52 -16.72 7.92
C GLU A 57 14.63 -15.99 8.94
N GLU A 58 14.53 -14.66 8.86
CA GLU A 58 13.66 -13.87 9.74
C GLU A 58 12.18 -14.12 9.42
N ILE A 59 11.74 -13.93 8.17
CA ILE A 59 10.33 -14.14 7.78
C ILE A 59 9.87 -15.61 7.82
N GLN A 60 10.81 -16.55 7.92
CA GLN A 60 10.53 -17.98 8.14
C GLN A 60 10.37 -18.35 9.62
N ARG A 61 10.88 -17.53 10.54
CA ARG A 61 10.80 -17.75 12.00
C ARG A 61 9.77 -16.84 12.68
N ASN A 62 9.63 -15.61 12.18
CA ASN A 62 8.81 -14.56 12.77
C ASN A 62 7.74 -14.11 11.75
N TYR A 63 6.48 -14.14 12.15
CA TYR A 63 5.40 -13.56 11.36
C TYR A 63 5.48 -12.03 11.37
N LEU A 64 5.36 -11.43 10.18
CA LEU A 64 5.23 -9.99 9.99
C LEU A 64 3.74 -9.62 9.96
N TYR A 65 3.28 -8.86 10.95
CA TYR A 65 1.87 -8.48 11.11
C TYR A 65 1.59 -7.07 10.58
N ASP A 66 0.63 -6.96 9.67
CA ASP A 66 0.06 -5.69 9.17
C ASP A 66 -1.34 -5.49 9.80
N LEU A 67 -1.65 -4.30 10.31
CA LEU A 67 -2.99 -3.99 10.87
C LEU A 67 -3.93 -3.42 9.79
N SER A 68 -5.24 -3.54 9.98
CA SER A 68 -6.27 -2.97 9.11
C SER A 68 -7.37 -2.28 9.92
N TYR A 69 -8.08 -1.33 9.31
CA TYR A 69 -9.01 -0.44 10.01
C TYR A 69 -10.39 -0.32 9.35
N TRP A 70 -11.38 0.12 10.13
CA TRP A 70 -12.73 0.42 9.65
C TRP A 70 -12.76 1.79 8.95
N VAL A 71 -13.28 1.83 7.73
CA VAL A 71 -13.25 3.03 6.86
C VAL A 71 -14.26 4.10 7.26
N ASP A 72 -15.24 3.75 8.09
CA ASP A 72 -16.34 4.62 8.50
C ASP A 72 -16.16 5.20 9.92
N GLN A 73 -15.07 4.86 10.60
CA GLN A 73 -14.76 5.30 11.96
C GLN A 73 -13.72 6.43 11.96
N ASN A 74 -13.99 7.51 12.66
CA ASN A 74 -13.05 8.60 12.90
C ASN A 74 -13.23 9.10 14.35
N PRO A 75 -12.24 8.93 15.25
CA PRO A 75 -10.89 8.42 15.02
C PRO A 75 -10.81 6.93 14.68
N LEU A 76 -9.62 6.49 14.24
CA LEU A 76 -9.36 5.17 13.65
C LEU A 76 -9.61 4.01 14.62
N ILE A 77 -10.44 3.07 14.21
CA ILE A 77 -10.68 1.81 14.92
C ILE A 77 -10.13 0.65 14.09
N ILE A 78 -9.28 -0.17 14.72
CA ILE A 78 -8.74 -1.39 14.12
C ILE A 78 -9.90 -2.37 13.83
N SER A 79 -9.93 -2.90 12.61
CA SER A 79 -10.93 -3.87 12.13
C SER A 79 -10.37 -5.28 12.05
N GLY A 80 -9.07 -5.40 11.78
CA GLY A 80 -8.39 -6.65 11.51
C GLY A 80 -6.87 -6.55 11.60
N TYR A 81 -6.23 -7.69 11.42
CA TYR A 81 -4.81 -7.82 11.12
C TYR A 81 -4.64 -8.85 10.00
N ASN A 82 -3.54 -8.81 9.28
CA ASN A 82 -3.07 -9.93 8.49
C ASN A 82 -1.60 -10.21 8.83
N TYR A 83 -1.13 -11.42 8.57
CA TYR A 83 0.30 -11.71 8.69
C TYR A 83 0.83 -12.54 7.54
N LEU A 84 2.07 -12.24 7.14
CA LEU A 84 2.83 -13.04 6.20
C LEU A 84 3.26 -14.35 6.88
N HIS A 85 2.87 -15.49 6.30
CA HIS A 85 3.31 -16.82 6.73
C HIS A 85 3.86 -17.61 5.54
N GLN A 86 4.70 -18.60 5.83
CA GLN A 86 5.16 -19.56 4.83
C GLN A 86 4.15 -20.71 4.71
N ALA A 87 3.47 -20.82 3.57
CA ALA A 87 2.47 -21.84 3.30
C ALA A 87 3.11 -23.15 2.79
N GLN A 88 4.18 -23.07 1.99
CA GLN A 88 5.00 -24.20 1.52
C GLN A 88 6.46 -23.75 1.34
N ASN A 89 7.39 -24.66 1.01
CA ASN A 89 8.78 -24.25 0.79
C ASN A 89 8.87 -23.24 -0.37
N GLY A 90 9.46 -22.07 -0.11
CA GLY A 90 9.50 -20.93 -1.03
C GLY A 90 8.14 -20.25 -1.33
N GLN A 91 7.01 -20.71 -0.79
CA GLN A 91 5.69 -20.09 -1.00
C GLN A 91 5.15 -19.46 0.28
N PHE A 92 4.80 -18.19 0.20
CA PHE A 92 4.29 -17.37 1.29
C PHE A 92 2.92 -16.80 0.92
N LYS A 93 2.11 -16.46 1.92
CA LYS A 93 0.80 -15.82 1.74
C LYS A 93 0.43 -15.01 2.97
N SER A 94 -0.40 -13.97 2.82
CA SER A 94 -1.03 -13.31 3.97
C SER A 94 -2.26 -14.08 4.45
N LEU A 95 -2.37 -14.31 5.76
CA LEU A 95 -3.62 -14.73 6.39
C LEU A 95 -4.28 -13.54 7.08
N SER A 96 -5.46 -13.15 6.60
CA SER A 96 -6.25 -12.03 7.13
C SER A 96 -7.24 -12.51 8.20
N TYR A 97 -7.37 -11.72 9.26
CA TYR A 97 -8.33 -11.91 10.35
C TYR A 97 -9.04 -10.58 10.64
N ALA A 98 -10.36 -10.63 10.76
CA ALA A 98 -11.20 -9.46 11.02
C ALA A 98 -12.12 -9.69 12.22
N THR A 99 -12.68 -8.59 12.72
CA THR A 99 -13.79 -8.55 13.68
C THR A 99 -15.10 -8.27 12.95
N SER A 100 -16.25 -8.64 13.52
CA SER A 100 -17.56 -8.40 12.87
C SER A 100 -18.02 -6.95 12.89
N GLY A 101 -17.39 -6.08 13.70
CA GLY A 101 -17.62 -4.65 13.71
C GLY A 101 -16.64 -3.90 14.62
N ALA A 102 -16.79 -2.57 14.71
CA ALA A 102 -15.91 -1.69 15.49
C ALA A 102 -15.64 -2.20 16.92
N TYR A 103 -16.69 -2.57 17.65
CA TYR A 103 -16.64 -2.93 19.08
C TYR A 103 -16.57 -4.44 19.37
N ASP A 104 -16.55 -5.28 18.33
CA ASP A 104 -16.29 -6.72 18.49
C ASP A 104 -14.79 -6.96 18.71
N ASN A 105 -14.41 -7.93 19.54
CA ASN A 105 -13.03 -8.34 19.80
C ASN A 105 -12.71 -9.78 19.32
N ALA A 106 -13.71 -10.53 18.84
CA ALA A 106 -13.53 -11.89 18.35
C ALA A 106 -12.91 -11.90 16.94
N TRP A 107 -11.71 -12.45 16.82
CA TRP A 107 -11.07 -12.66 15.52
C TRP A 107 -11.71 -13.84 14.77
N ARG A 108 -11.94 -13.64 13.48
CA ARG A 108 -12.31 -14.68 12.53
C ARG A 108 -11.47 -14.50 11.26
N GLN A 109 -11.06 -15.60 10.65
CA GLN A 109 -10.35 -15.55 9.37
C GLN A 109 -11.25 -14.91 8.30
N ASP A 110 -10.66 -14.06 7.47
CA ASP A 110 -11.35 -13.32 6.41
C ASP A 110 -10.67 -13.54 5.04
N GLN A 111 -11.43 -13.42 3.95
CA GLN A 111 -10.96 -13.68 2.59
C GLN A 111 -10.87 -12.40 1.76
N THR A 112 -9.90 -11.56 2.12
CA THR A 112 -9.56 -10.31 1.43
C THR A 112 -8.78 -10.58 0.13
N THR A 113 -9.09 -9.86 -0.95
CA THR A 113 -8.32 -9.89 -2.21
C THR A 113 -7.87 -8.48 -2.63
N ALA A 114 -6.81 -8.37 -3.42
CA ALA A 114 -6.36 -7.10 -4.02
C ALA A 114 -6.56 -7.10 -5.54
N LEU A 115 -6.93 -5.93 -6.09
CA LEU A 115 -7.15 -5.73 -7.52
C LEU A 115 -5.95 -5.03 -8.14
N VAL A 116 -5.18 -5.76 -8.94
CA VAL A 116 -3.89 -5.32 -9.50
C VAL A 116 -3.83 -5.51 -11.01
N PHE A 117 -3.01 -4.73 -11.70
CA PHE A 117 -2.78 -4.92 -13.13
C PHE A 117 -1.63 -5.90 -13.37
N ASN A 118 -1.92 -7.03 -14.01
CA ASN A 118 -0.91 -7.99 -14.41
C ASN A 118 -0.25 -7.53 -15.72
N ILE A 119 1.00 -7.09 -15.62
CA ILE A 119 1.80 -6.55 -16.73
C ILE A 119 1.93 -7.58 -17.88
N THR A 120 2.10 -8.85 -17.54
CA THR A 120 2.28 -9.96 -18.51
C THR A 120 1.00 -10.20 -19.31
N ASN A 121 -0.13 -10.29 -18.61
CA ASN A 121 -1.44 -10.60 -19.18
C ASN A 121 -2.17 -9.35 -19.71
N ASN A 122 -1.60 -8.16 -19.48
CA ASN A 122 -2.13 -6.85 -19.86
C ASN A 122 -3.57 -6.59 -19.38
N ASN A 123 -3.92 -7.07 -18.19
CA ASN A 123 -5.28 -6.99 -17.65
C ASN A 123 -5.32 -6.80 -16.12
N TRP A 124 -6.49 -6.40 -15.61
CA TRP A 124 -6.77 -6.36 -14.18
C TRP A 124 -7.11 -7.77 -13.66
N VAL A 125 -6.44 -8.20 -12.58
CA VAL A 125 -6.65 -9.49 -11.91
C VAL A 125 -6.93 -9.32 -10.42
N GLU A 126 -7.69 -10.26 -9.86
CA GLU A 126 -7.82 -10.44 -8.42
C GLU A 126 -6.65 -11.30 -7.93
N THR A 127 -5.87 -10.81 -6.97
CA THR A 127 -4.80 -11.58 -6.31
C THR A 127 -5.14 -11.83 -4.84
N ASP A 128 -4.81 -13.03 -4.35
CA ASP A 128 -5.03 -13.49 -2.98
C ASP A 128 -3.81 -13.25 -2.08
N GLY A 129 -2.79 -12.55 -2.59
CA GLY A 129 -1.53 -12.31 -1.89
C GLY A 129 -0.60 -13.51 -1.82
N ALA A 130 -0.75 -14.51 -2.70
CA ALA A 130 0.23 -15.59 -2.84
C ALA A 130 1.56 -15.08 -3.44
N LEU A 131 2.66 -15.34 -2.74
CA LEU A 131 4.01 -14.89 -3.06
C LEU A 131 4.95 -16.10 -3.16
N THR A 132 5.81 -16.19 -4.18
CA THR A 132 6.97 -17.12 -4.14
C THR A 132 8.21 -16.33 -3.73
N MET A 133 8.85 -16.64 -2.61
CA MET A 133 10.06 -15.95 -2.13
C MET A 133 11.27 -16.89 -2.11
N SER A 134 12.43 -16.35 -2.45
CA SER A 134 13.73 -17.01 -2.27
C SER A 134 14.79 -16.03 -1.78
N GLN A 135 15.94 -16.56 -1.40
CA GLN A 135 17.14 -15.77 -1.19
C GLN A 135 17.48 -15.02 -2.49
N GLY A 136 17.61 -13.70 -2.40
CA GLY A 136 18.01 -12.83 -3.51
C GLY A 136 19.50 -12.50 -3.51
N PRO A 137 19.98 -11.73 -4.51
CA PRO A 137 21.35 -11.23 -4.57
C PRO A 137 21.71 -10.33 -3.39
N ILE A 138 23.02 -10.17 -3.15
CA ILE A 138 23.58 -9.26 -2.15
C ILE A 138 23.48 -7.83 -2.67
N GLY A 139 22.99 -6.90 -1.85
CA GLY A 139 22.88 -5.47 -2.18
C GLY A 139 24.12 -4.66 -1.84
N THR A 140 24.06 -3.35 -2.11
CA THR A 140 25.22 -2.45 -2.05
C THR A 140 25.89 -2.34 -0.68
N GLU A 141 25.20 -2.67 0.41
CA GLU A 141 25.73 -2.64 1.79
C GLU A 141 26.05 -4.06 2.32
N GLY A 142 26.23 -5.03 1.43
CA GLY A 142 26.60 -6.39 1.77
C GLY A 142 25.48 -7.23 2.39
N ILE A 143 24.24 -6.72 2.41
CA ILE A 143 23.09 -7.43 2.98
C ILE A 143 22.41 -8.27 1.88
N PRO A 144 22.16 -9.57 2.10
CA PRO A 144 21.39 -10.39 1.17
C PRO A 144 19.93 -9.88 1.08
N SER A 145 19.39 -9.76 -0.13
CA SER A 145 17.97 -9.40 -0.35
C SER A 145 17.06 -10.63 -0.40
N LEU A 146 15.76 -10.41 -0.58
CA LEU A 146 14.80 -11.39 -1.06
C LEU A 146 14.53 -11.16 -2.55
N TYR A 147 14.36 -12.25 -3.30
CA TYR A 147 13.80 -12.27 -4.65
C TYR A 147 12.40 -12.90 -4.59
N VAL A 148 11.40 -12.28 -5.24
CA VAL A 148 9.98 -12.63 -5.00
C VAL A 148 9.11 -12.56 -6.27
N LYS A 149 8.09 -13.44 -6.37
CA LYS A 149 7.08 -13.62 -7.45
C LYS A 149 5.63 -13.50 -6.98
N SER A 150 4.77 -12.94 -7.84
CA SER A 150 3.30 -13.02 -7.84
C SER A 150 2.79 -12.50 -9.19
N ASP A 151 1.92 -11.49 -9.23
CA ASP A 151 1.12 -11.11 -10.40
C ASP A 151 1.52 -9.82 -11.14
N THR A 152 2.54 -9.04 -10.71
CA THR A 152 2.75 -7.67 -11.25
C THR A 152 4.20 -7.23 -11.53
N GLY A 153 5.15 -8.12 -11.79
CA GLY A 153 6.49 -7.71 -12.25
C GLY A 153 7.59 -7.67 -11.19
N VAL A 154 8.85 -7.86 -11.60
CA VAL A 154 9.99 -8.26 -10.72
C VAL A 154 10.34 -7.22 -9.66
N LYS A 155 10.65 -7.69 -8.44
CA LYS A 155 11.20 -6.85 -7.37
C LYS A 155 12.16 -7.59 -6.43
N TYR A 156 12.96 -6.80 -5.73
CA TYR A 156 13.91 -7.23 -4.70
C TYR A 156 13.67 -6.45 -3.40
N TYR A 157 13.80 -7.13 -2.26
CA TYR A 157 13.42 -6.58 -0.95
C TYR A 157 14.53 -6.80 0.07
N THR A 158 14.97 -5.76 0.77
CA THR A 158 15.83 -5.92 1.96
C THR A 158 15.02 -5.57 3.20
N LEU A 159 14.90 -6.51 4.15
CA LEU A 159 14.17 -6.29 5.40
C LEU A 159 15.01 -5.42 6.35
N THR A 160 14.37 -4.45 6.99
CA THR A 160 14.94 -3.66 8.06
C THR A 160 14.07 -3.77 9.31
N GLU A 161 14.67 -3.63 10.48
CA GLU A 161 13.97 -3.66 11.77
C GLU A 161 14.31 -2.45 12.64
N LYS A 162 13.36 -2.06 13.48
CA LYS A 162 13.46 -0.99 14.48
C LYS A 162 12.94 -1.54 15.80
N ASP A 163 13.76 -1.45 16.85
CA ASP A 163 13.32 -1.71 18.21
C ASP A 163 12.32 -0.63 18.65
N LEU A 164 11.19 -1.05 19.20
CA LEU A 164 10.14 -0.18 19.72
C LEU A 164 10.12 -0.15 21.25
N SER A 165 10.92 -0.98 21.94
CA SER A 165 10.88 -1.16 23.39
C SER A 165 10.88 0.18 24.16
N GLY A 166 9.79 0.47 24.88
CA GLY A 166 9.64 1.71 25.65
C GLY A 166 9.38 2.98 24.82
N LEU A 167 9.22 2.89 23.49
CA LEU A 167 8.69 3.99 22.68
C LEU A 167 7.18 4.13 22.90
N SER A 168 6.69 5.36 22.82
CA SER A 168 5.25 5.67 22.76
C SER A 168 4.67 5.28 21.40
N PHE A 169 3.39 4.89 21.33
CA PHE A 169 2.78 4.34 20.11
C PHE A 169 2.86 5.32 18.92
N ASP A 170 2.68 6.63 19.15
CA ASP A 170 2.83 7.70 18.15
C ASP A 170 4.19 7.70 17.40
N LYS A 171 5.24 7.08 17.95
CA LYS A 171 6.60 6.99 17.37
C LYS A 171 6.94 5.62 16.77
N GLY A 172 6.05 4.64 16.93
CA GLY A 172 6.21 3.28 16.40
C GLY A 172 5.14 2.85 15.39
N ILE A 173 3.96 3.48 15.36
CA ILE A 173 2.92 3.17 14.37
C ILE A 173 3.07 3.96 13.06
N ASN A 174 2.44 3.47 11.99
CA ASN A 174 2.44 4.14 10.69
C ASN A 174 1.68 5.47 10.75
N GLN A 175 2.38 6.60 10.53
CA GLN A 175 1.77 7.94 10.55
C GLN A 175 0.70 8.14 9.46
N GLY A 176 0.82 7.42 8.34
CA GLY A 176 -0.16 7.43 7.23
C GLY A 176 -1.35 6.48 7.40
N PHE A 177 -1.61 5.94 8.60
CA PHE A 177 -2.83 5.18 8.87
C PHE A 177 -4.07 6.06 8.66
N GLY A 178 -5.00 5.62 7.80
CA GLY A 178 -6.36 6.16 7.79
C GLY A 178 -6.87 6.81 6.51
N ASN A 179 -6.03 7.22 5.54
CA ASN A 179 -6.46 8.09 4.42
C ASN A 179 -7.23 9.32 4.95
N GLY A 180 -6.57 10.12 5.80
CA GLY A 180 -7.14 11.28 6.49
C GLY A 180 -7.94 11.00 7.78
N ILE A 181 -8.28 9.75 8.11
CA ILE A 181 -8.87 9.43 9.43
C ILE A 181 -7.86 9.77 10.55
N LYS A 182 -8.31 10.44 11.62
CA LYS A 182 -7.45 10.80 12.77
C LYS A 182 -7.08 9.55 13.57
N LEU A 183 -5.84 9.47 14.03
CA LEU A 183 -5.42 8.48 15.03
C LEU A 183 -6.07 8.81 16.41
N PRO A 184 -6.46 7.82 17.23
CA PRO A 184 -7.07 8.11 18.54
C PRO A 184 -6.04 8.63 19.56
N GLU A 185 -6.37 9.69 20.28
CA GLU A 185 -5.47 10.41 21.20
C GLU A 185 -4.68 9.53 22.19
N GLN A 186 -5.25 8.40 22.62
CA GLN A 186 -4.60 7.43 23.53
C GLN A 186 -3.23 6.92 23.06
N ILE A 187 -2.92 6.93 21.75
CA ILE A 187 -1.61 6.47 21.26
C ILE A 187 -0.46 7.36 21.77
N LYS A 188 -0.75 8.58 22.23
CA LYS A 188 0.22 9.50 22.82
C LYS A 188 0.57 9.12 24.27
N THR A 189 -0.16 8.17 24.88
CA THR A 189 0.03 7.74 26.28
C THR A 189 0.24 6.23 26.47
N GLN A 190 0.09 5.42 25.41
CA GLN A 190 0.45 4.00 25.41
C GLN A 190 1.88 3.76 24.91
N TYR A 191 2.51 2.67 25.38
CA TYR A 191 3.93 2.37 25.16
C TYR A 191 4.14 0.90 24.81
N PHE A 192 5.14 0.64 23.98
CA PHE A 192 5.52 -0.70 23.54
C PHE A 192 6.30 -1.48 24.60
N SER A 193 6.00 -2.77 24.71
CA SER A 193 6.67 -3.73 25.60
C SER A 193 8.11 -4.02 25.16
N ALA A 194 8.92 -4.56 26.07
CA ALA A 194 10.28 -4.99 25.74
C ALA A 194 10.28 -6.09 24.67
N GLY A 195 11.11 -5.92 23.63
CA GLY A 195 11.19 -6.82 22.48
C GLY A 195 10.16 -6.54 21.37
N ALA A 196 9.33 -5.50 21.51
CA ALA A 196 8.48 -5.01 20.42
C ALA A 196 9.35 -4.52 19.23
N LYS A 197 9.00 -4.95 18.01
CA LYS A 197 9.69 -4.50 16.78
C LYS A 197 8.71 -4.01 15.72
N ALA A 198 9.11 -2.96 15.02
CA ALA A 198 8.61 -2.63 13.68
C ALA A 198 9.59 -3.17 12.63
N TYR A 199 9.07 -3.56 11.47
CA TYR A 199 9.85 -3.93 10.30
C TYR A 199 9.44 -3.07 9.11
N ALA A 200 10.43 -2.63 8.33
CA ALA A 200 10.20 -1.92 7.08
C ALA A 200 10.94 -2.62 5.93
N TRP A 201 10.60 -2.26 4.70
CA TRP A 201 11.19 -2.83 3.50
C TRP A 201 11.95 -1.77 2.72
N VAL A 202 13.20 -2.03 2.37
CA VAL A 202 13.90 -1.33 1.28
C VAL A 202 13.56 -2.04 -0.02
N LYS A 203 12.87 -1.34 -0.92
CA LYS A 203 12.21 -1.88 -2.11
C LYS A 203 12.96 -1.49 -3.39
N ASP A 204 13.45 -2.49 -4.12
CA ASP A 204 13.94 -2.37 -5.49
C ASP A 204 12.82 -2.85 -6.43
N ILE A 205 11.98 -1.90 -6.86
CA ILE A 205 10.85 -2.11 -7.79
C ILE A 205 11.38 -1.99 -9.22
N THR A 206 11.47 -3.10 -9.95
CA THR A 206 12.01 -3.06 -11.33
C THR A 206 10.98 -2.74 -12.39
N GLN A 207 9.69 -2.90 -12.07
CA GLN A 207 8.56 -2.79 -13.00
C GLN A 207 7.37 -2.08 -12.33
N PRO A 208 6.60 -1.28 -13.08
CA PRO A 208 5.57 -0.41 -12.51
C PRO A 208 4.41 -1.20 -11.89
N VAL A 209 3.93 -0.78 -10.72
CA VAL A 209 2.79 -1.40 -10.05
C VAL A 209 1.56 -0.54 -10.23
N TYR A 210 0.43 -1.15 -10.59
CA TYR A 210 -0.87 -0.49 -10.66
C TYR A 210 -1.87 -1.28 -9.81
N ASN A 211 -2.53 -0.61 -8.86
CA ASN A 211 -3.58 -1.20 -8.02
C ASN A 211 -4.80 -0.28 -7.94
N ILE A 212 -5.99 -0.86 -7.88
CA ILE A 212 -7.24 -0.13 -7.63
C ILE A 212 -7.56 -0.20 -6.15
N THR A 213 -7.85 0.94 -5.52
CA THR A 213 -8.20 1.01 -4.10
C THR A 213 -9.63 0.53 -3.91
N ARG A 214 -9.80 -0.41 -2.97
CA ARG A 214 -11.09 -1.00 -2.62
C ARG A 214 -11.31 -1.00 -1.13
N THR A 215 -12.58 -0.95 -0.76
CA THR A 215 -13.08 -1.23 0.58
C THR A 215 -13.66 -2.65 0.60
N HIS A 216 -13.16 -3.50 1.49
CA HIS A 216 -13.64 -4.87 1.69
C HIS A 216 -14.85 -4.89 2.62
N LEU A 217 -15.87 -5.71 2.31
CA LEU A 217 -16.96 -6.05 3.25
C LEU A 217 -16.60 -7.38 3.93
N VAL A 218 -16.25 -7.30 5.21
CA VAL A 218 -15.72 -8.45 5.99
C VAL A 218 -16.61 -9.70 5.92
N PHE A 219 -15.97 -10.86 5.89
CA PHE A 219 -16.59 -12.18 5.78
C PHE A 219 -17.45 -12.35 4.51
N SER A 220 -17.08 -11.68 3.42
CA SER A 220 -17.72 -11.79 2.11
C SER A 220 -16.72 -11.59 0.97
N SER A 221 -17.05 -12.04 -0.25
CA SER A 221 -16.27 -11.76 -1.46
C SER A 221 -16.56 -10.37 -2.07
N THR A 222 -17.09 -9.42 -1.30
CA THR A 222 -17.57 -8.12 -1.83
C THR A 222 -16.55 -7.01 -1.59
N ASP A 223 -15.71 -6.76 -2.59
CA ASP A 223 -14.79 -5.63 -2.61
C ASP A 223 -15.33 -4.45 -3.44
N THR A 224 -15.46 -3.28 -2.82
CA THR A 224 -16.06 -2.07 -3.44
C THR A 224 -14.97 -1.09 -3.88
N THR A 225 -14.82 -0.89 -5.19
CA THR A 225 -13.95 0.13 -5.78
C THR A 225 -14.43 1.54 -5.47
N HIS A 226 -13.53 2.47 -5.15
CA HIS A 226 -13.89 3.87 -4.88
C HIS A 226 -14.06 4.65 -6.20
N PRO A 227 -15.26 5.13 -6.56
CA PRO A 227 -15.49 5.78 -7.85
C PRO A 227 -15.11 7.27 -7.85
N ILE A 228 -14.92 7.82 -9.05
CA ILE A 228 -14.73 9.25 -9.29
C ILE A 228 -16.07 9.90 -9.71
N TYR A 229 -16.37 11.06 -9.13
CA TYR A 229 -17.68 11.71 -9.19
C TYR A 229 -17.70 12.96 -10.08
N SER A 230 -18.80 13.17 -10.81
CA SER A 230 -18.99 14.29 -11.75
C SER A 230 -19.93 15.41 -11.29
N CYS A 231 -20.48 15.35 -10.08
CA CYS A 231 -21.36 16.43 -9.59
C CYS A 231 -20.61 17.76 -9.45
N THR A 232 -21.26 18.88 -9.79
CA THR A 232 -20.64 20.21 -9.73
C THR A 232 -20.12 20.58 -8.33
N SER A 233 -20.80 20.12 -7.29
CA SER A 233 -20.43 20.25 -5.88
C SER A 233 -19.93 18.93 -5.29
N ILE A 234 -18.94 19.04 -4.40
CA ILE A 234 -18.39 17.93 -3.60
C ILE A 234 -19.36 17.67 -2.45
N SER A 235 -20.01 16.50 -2.44
CA SER A 235 -21.02 16.18 -1.40
C SER A 235 -21.28 14.68 -1.26
N SER A 236 -21.74 14.27 -0.07
CA SER A 236 -22.17 12.90 0.26
C SER A 236 -23.42 12.43 -0.50
N TYR A 237 -24.15 13.34 -1.15
CA TYR A 237 -25.35 13.05 -1.93
C TYR A 237 -25.06 12.80 -3.43
N CYS A 238 -23.82 12.98 -3.89
CA CYS A 238 -23.47 12.73 -5.28
C CYS A 238 -23.49 11.23 -5.61
N SER A 239 -24.25 10.86 -6.63
CA SER A 239 -24.29 9.51 -7.22
C SER A 239 -23.77 9.45 -8.66
N SER A 240 -23.64 10.61 -9.32
CA SER A 240 -23.12 10.73 -10.70
C SER A 240 -21.62 10.41 -10.75
N THR A 241 -21.26 9.42 -11.57
CA THR A 241 -19.88 8.96 -11.75
C THR A 241 -19.51 8.98 -13.24
N VAL A 242 -18.22 9.03 -13.54
CA VAL A 242 -17.68 9.06 -14.92
C VAL A 242 -17.20 7.67 -15.37
N SER A 243 -17.33 7.39 -16.66
CA SER A 243 -16.96 6.11 -17.28
C SER A 243 -15.57 6.08 -17.93
N SER A 244 -15.00 7.25 -18.27
CA SER A 244 -13.66 7.39 -18.84
C SER A 244 -12.88 8.56 -18.23
N LEU A 245 -11.56 8.54 -18.38
CA LEU A 245 -10.64 9.55 -17.83
C LEU A 245 -10.74 10.89 -18.56
N GLU A 246 -11.04 10.90 -19.86
CA GLU A 246 -11.37 12.14 -20.58
C GLU A 246 -12.66 12.76 -20.04
N ASN A 247 -13.68 11.94 -19.75
CA ASN A 247 -14.91 12.42 -19.12
C ASN A 247 -14.64 12.93 -17.70
N ALA A 248 -13.71 12.34 -16.95
CA ALA A 248 -13.30 12.85 -15.64
C ALA A 248 -12.70 14.27 -15.75
N ILE A 249 -11.79 14.46 -16.71
CA ILE A 249 -11.14 15.75 -17.00
C ILE A 249 -12.17 16.80 -17.43
N GLN A 250 -12.98 16.49 -18.45
CA GLN A 250 -13.97 17.42 -19.02
C GLN A 250 -15.00 17.88 -17.97
N ASN A 251 -15.46 16.98 -17.10
CA ASN A 251 -16.44 17.31 -16.06
C ASN A 251 -15.81 17.88 -14.78
N LYS A 252 -14.50 18.15 -14.74
CA LYS A 252 -13.77 18.64 -13.54
C LYS A 252 -14.10 17.80 -12.30
N SER A 253 -14.04 16.48 -12.52
CA SER A 253 -14.50 15.45 -11.59
C SER A 253 -13.59 15.32 -10.37
N TRP A 254 -14.12 14.71 -9.31
CA TRP A 254 -13.49 14.70 -7.99
C TRP A 254 -13.57 13.37 -7.26
N TYR A 255 -12.71 13.25 -6.25
CA TYR A 255 -12.67 12.19 -5.26
C TYR A 255 -12.72 12.79 -3.85
N ILE A 256 -13.43 12.14 -2.92
CA ILE A 256 -13.35 12.43 -1.48
C ILE A 256 -12.63 11.25 -0.82
N ASN A 257 -11.65 11.54 0.03
CA ASN A 257 -10.92 10.53 0.78
C ASN A 257 -11.81 9.78 1.78
N ILE A 258 -11.26 8.73 2.37
CA ILE A 258 -12.00 7.87 3.28
C ILE A 258 -12.30 8.57 4.62
N GLY A 259 -11.39 9.41 5.12
CA GLY A 259 -11.63 10.29 6.28
C GLY A 259 -12.74 11.33 6.09
N LYS A 260 -13.22 11.54 4.86
CA LYS A 260 -14.22 12.56 4.45
C LYS A 260 -13.82 13.99 4.79
N ASN A 261 -12.52 14.23 4.92
CA ASN A 261 -11.89 15.50 5.27
C ASN A 261 -10.84 15.95 4.25
N GLY A 262 -10.61 15.18 3.19
CA GLY A 262 -9.80 15.56 2.04
C GLY A 262 -10.55 15.28 0.75
N SER A 263 -10.41 16.16 -0.24
CA SER A 263 -10.90 15.91 -1.60
C SER A 263 -9.88 16.35 -2.64
N ILE A 264 -9.92 15.73 -3.82
CA ILE A 264 -9.13 16.12 -5.00
C ILE A 264 -10.10 16.36 -6.15
N ARG A 265 -9.94 17.49 -6.83
CA ARG A 265 -10.75 17.89 -7.99
C ARG A 265 -9.87 18.25 -9.18
N LEU A 266 -10.14 17.65 -10.34
CA LEU A 266 -9.49 18.04 -11.59
C LEU A 266 -9.91 19.45 -12.00
N VAL A 267 -8.95 20.29 -12.39
CA VAL A 267 -9.20 21.59 -13.04
C VAL A 267 -8.51 21.63 -14.41
N ASP A 268 -8.49 22.81 -15.03
CA ASP A 268 -7.93 23.00 -16.37
C ASP A 268 -6.40 22.86 -16.40
N ASN A 269 -5.82 22.82 -17.60
CA ASN A 269 -4.37 22.91 -17.84
C ASN A 269 -3.52 21.89 -17.06
N GLN A 270 -3.99 20.64 -16.94
CA GLN A 270 -3.27 19.55 -16.24
C GLN A 270 -3.00 19.81 -14.75
N SER A 271 -3.81 20.65 -14.09
CA SER A 271 -3.73 20.88 -12.64
C SER A 271 -4.99 20.38 -11.91
N ALA A 272 -4.85 20.00 -10.65
CA ALA A 272 -5.96 19.66 -9.77
C ALA A 272 -5.81 20.38 -8.42
N GLU A 273 -6.93 20.62 -7.74
CA GLU A 273 -6.95 21.19 -6.39
C GLU A 273 -7.16 20.05 -5.38
N ALA A 274 -6.24 19.92 -4.41
CA ALA A 274 -6.43 19.13 -3.22
C ALA A 274 -6.93 20.04 -2.09
N VAL A 275 -8.12 19.75 -1.55
CA VAL A 275 -8.78 20.53 -0.49
C VAL A 275 -8.88 19.69 0.77
N ILE A 276 -8.27 20.15 1.85
CA ILE A 276 -8.31 19.52 3.17
C ILE A 276 -9.13 20.39 4.12
N PHE A 277 -10.07 19.79 4.85
CA PHE A 277 -10.76 20.43 5.95
C PHE A 277 -9.93 20.29 7.23
N ASP A 278 -9.35 21.40 7.67
CA ASP A 278 -8.70 21.51 8.97
C ASP A 278 -9.77 21.63 10.07
N ASP A 279 -9.87 20.59 10.89
CA ASP A 279 -10.83 20.48 11.98
C ASP A 279 -10.38 21.22 13.27
N GLU A 280 -9.17 21.78 13.33
CA GLU A 280 -8.74 22.66 14.42
C GLU A 280 -9.08 24.12 14.10
N THR A 281 -8.69 24.62 12.91
CA THR A 281 -9.02 26.00 12.50
C THR A 281 -10.42 26.17 11.90
N LYS A 282 -11.09 25.05 11.53
CA LYS A 282 -12.37 24.99 10.80
C LYS A 282 -12.30 25.63 9.39
N GLN A 283 -11.18 25.48 8.70
CA GLN A 283 -10.94 26.08 7.37
C GLN A 283 -10.63 25.04 6.29
N GLU A 284 -10.86 25.40 5.02
CA GLU A 284 -10.36 24.65 3.86
C GLU A 284 -8.93 25.08 3.53
N LEU A 285 -7.97 24.18 3.71
CA LEU A 285 -6.61 24.32 3.22
C LEU A 285 -6.53 23.79 1.78
N LYS A 286 -6.11 24.64 0.84
CA LYS A 286 -6.09 24.35 -0.60
C LYS A 286 -4.66 24.24 -1.12
N PHE A 287 -4.37 23.14 -1.80
CA PHE A 287 -3.06 22.83 -2.35
C PHE A 287 -3.18 22.57 -3.85
N LYS A 288 -2.34 23.23 -4.65
CA LYS A 288 -2.21 22.91 -6.07
C LYS A 288 -1.45 21.60 -6.21
N ILE A 289 -2.02 20.68 -6.97
CA ILE A 289 -1.32 19.51 -7.51
C ILE A 289 -1.40 19.54 -9.04
N ASP A 290 -0.62 18.68 -9.68
CA ASP A 290 -0.61 18.51 -11.14
C ASP A 290 -1.01 17.07 -11.48
N TYR A 291 -1.60 16.87 -12.66
CA TYR A 291 -2.02 15.55 -13.14
C TYR A 291 -1.65 15.34 -14.61
N LYS A 292 -1.40 14.09 -14.99
CA LYS A 292 -1.13 13.70 -16.38
C LYS A 292 -2.00 12.52 -16.78
N LEU A 293 -2.72 12.66 -17.90
CA LEU A 293 -3.36 11.53 -18.57
C LEU A 293 -2.29 10.72 -19.32
N ILE A 294 -2.25 9.42 -19.06
CA ILE A 294 -1.33 8.45 -19.65
C ILE A 294 -2.16 7.39 -20.38
N ALA A 295 -1.87 7.22 -21.68
CA ALA A 295 -2.56 6.25 -22.53
C ALA A 295 -2.24 4.81 -22.14
N ALA A 296 -3.12 3.86 -22.50
CA ALA A 296 -2.79 2.44 -22.39
C ALA A 296 -1.70 2.04 -23.39
N GLN A 297 -0.82 1.15 -22.97
CA GLN A 297 0.12 0.41 -23.81
C GLN A 297 0.36 -0.98 -23.19
N GLN A 298 1.11 -1.86 -23.86
CA GLN A 298 1.38 -3.20 -23.32
C GLN A 298 2.07 -3.11 -21.94
N GLY A 299 1.45 -3.69 -20.92
CA GLY A 299 1.93 -3.68 -19.54
C GLY A 299 1.58 -2.42 -18.74
N GLN A 300 0.77 -1.51 -19.30
CA GLN A 300 0.37 -0.25 -18.64
C GLN A 300 -1.12 0.06 -18.91
N PRO A 301 -1.98 0.08 -17.88
CA PRO A 301 -3.35 0.53 -18.02
C PRO A 301 -3.39 2.04 -18.31
N LYS A 302 -4.42 2.49 -19.01
CA LYS A 302 -4.74 3.92 -19.15
C LYS A 302 -5.06 4.50 -17.77
N HIS A 303 -4.43 5.62 -17.41
CA HIS A 303 -4.60 6.21 -16.09
C HIS A 303 -4.38 7.73 -16.08
N ILE A 304 -4.95 8.42 -15.09
CA ILE A 304 -4.48 9.75 -14.67
C ILE A 304 -3.52 9.53 -13.50
N LEU A 305 -2.31 10.08 -13.59
CA LEU A 305 -1.31 10.10 -12.53
C LEU A 305 -1.25 11.49 -11.89
N PHE A 306 -1.23 11.56 -10.56
CA PHE A 306 -1.10 12.81 -9.82
C PHE A 306 0.32 13.03 -9.28
N THR A 307 0.77 14.28 -9.27
CA THR A 307 2.08 14.72 -8.77
C THR A 307 1.95 16.00 -7.96
N ALA A 308 2.67 16.09 -6.83
CA ALA A 308 2.79 17.33 -6.08
C ALA A 308 3.95 18.19 -6.63
N PRO A 309 3.77 19.52 -6.77
CA PRO A 309 4.83 20.43 -7.18
C PRO A 309 5.80 20.78 -6.04
N ASP A 310 5.38 20.60 -4.78
CA ASP A 310 6.14 20.96 -3.58
C ASP A 310 5.95 19.96 -2.43
N ALA A 311 6.71 20.15 -1.35
CA ALA A 311 6.72 19.25 -0.19
C ALA A 311 5.41 19.28 0.64
N ALA A 312 4.70 20.41 0.70
CA ALA A 312 3.45 20.51 1.45
C ALA A 312 2.32 19.80 0.71
N ALA A 313 2.18 20.04 -0.59
CA ALA A 313 1.26 19.28 -1.45
C ALA A 313 1.59 17.77 -1.45
N SER A 314 2.88 17.40 -1.40
CA SER A 314 3.31 15.99 -1.30
C SER A 314 2.88 15.34 0.01
N GLN A 315 3.11 16.02 1.14
CA GLN A 315 2.69 15.54 2.46
C GLN A 315 1.15 15.42 2.57
N VAL A 316 0.39 16.34 1.93
CA VAL A 316 -1.08 16.25 1.83
C VAL A 316 -1.53 15.02 1.04
N LEU A 317 -0.90 14.71 -0.10
CA LEU A 317 -1.21 13.49 -0.86
C LEU A 317 -0.89 12.22 -0.06
N LYS A 318 0.22 12.22 0.69
CA LYS A 318 0.63 11.12 1.58
C LYS A 318 -0.37 10.88 2.71
N ASP A 319 -0.75 11.90 3.47
CA ASP A 319 -1.53 11.72 4.71
C ASP A 319 -3.03 11.51 4.43
N TYR A 320 -3.58 12.25 3.46
CA TYR A 320 -5.02 12.25 3.19
C TYR A 320 -5.44 11.26 2.10
N PHE A 321 -4.52 10.83 1.21
CA PHE A 321 -4.81 9.95 0.07
C PHE A 321 -3.83 8.75 -0.03
N SER A 322 -3.03 8.50 1.02
CA SER A 322 -2.05 7.41 1.14
C SER A 322 -0.98 7.33 0.04
N ALA A 323 -0.67 8.45 -0.62
CA ALA A 323 0.40 8.52 -1.60
C ALA A 323 1.81 8.64 -0.95
N GLY A 324 2.18 7.66 -0.13
CA GLY A 324 3.50 7.54 0.50
C GLY A 324 4.48 6.76 -0.38
N ASP A 325 4.51 5.44 -0.22
CA ASP A 325 5.27 4.46 -1.04
C ASP A 325 4.85 4.40 -2.53
N SER A 326 3.86 5.20 -2.94
CA SER A 326 3.24 5.18 -4.26
C SER A 326 2.59 6.54 -4.55
N GLN A 327 2.33 6.83 -5.82
CA GLN A 327 1.60 8.01 -6.25
C GLN A 327 0.10 7.71 -6.36
N LEU A 328 -0.75 8.72 -6.15
CA LEU A 328 -2.18 8.59 -6.40
C LEU A 328 -2.44 8.47 -7.91
N ALA A 329 -3.32 7.56 -8.32
CA ALA A 329 -3.70 7.38 -9.71
C ALA A 329 -5.19 7.02 -9.87
N TRP A 330 -5.80 7.42 -10.98
CA TRP A 330 -7.18 7.05 -11.33
C TRP A 330 -7.20 6.18 -12.59
N TYR A 331 -8.00 5.12 -12.58
CA TYR A 331 -8.01 4.06 -13.60
C TYR A 331 -9.41 3.85 -14.19
N GLU A 332 -9.49 3.39 -15.44
CA GLU A 332 -10.72 2.88 -16.04
C GLU A 332 -10.93 1.40 -15.68
N TYR A 333 -12.07 1.08 -15.06
CA TYR A 333 -12.41 -0.28 -14.62
C TYR A 333 -13.93 -0.49 -14.56
N LYS A 334 -14.43 -1.57 -15.18
CA LYS A 334 -15.86 -1.97 -15.21
C LYS A 334 -16.81 -0.78 -15.49
N ASN A 335 -16.52 -0.04 -16.57
CA ASN A 335 -17.26 1.14 -17.06
C ASN A 335 -17.34 2.33 -16.09
N LYS A 336 -16.37 2.46 -15.19
CA LYS A 336 -16.20 3.58 -14.25
C LYS A 336 -14.75 4.03 -14.22
N VAL A 337 -14.50 5.29 -13.86
CA VAL A 337 -13.21 5.72 -13.33
C VAL A 337 -13.19 5.47 -11.83
N VAL A 338 -12.10 4.90 -11.33
CA VAL A 338 -11.92 4.52 -9.92
C VAL A 338 -10.57 4.98 -9.37
N ASN A 339 -10.51 5.23 -8.07
CA ASN A 339 -9.29 5.60 -7.37
C ASN A 339 -8.36 4.40 -7.16
N GLY A 340 -7.05 4.63 -7.21
CA GLY A 340 -6.01 3.65 -7.04
C GLY A 340 -4.65 4.28 -6.76
N HIS A 341 -3.61 3.46 -6.82
CA HIS A 341 -2.22 3.90 -6.63
C HIS A 341 -1.31 3.35 -7.72
N TYR A 342 -0.17 4.02 -7.90
CA TYR A 342 0.86 3.72 -8.88
C TYR A 342 2.25 3.75 -8.20
N SER A 343 2.97 2.63 -8.21
CA SER A 343 4.40 2.66 -7.84
C SER A 343 5.26 2.70 -9.10
N LEU A 344 6.03 3.77 -9.23
CA LEU A 344 7.12 3.89 -10.19
C LEU A 344 8.14 2.75 -10.00
N PRO A 345 8.83 2.31 -11.08
CA PRO A 345 10.10 1.62 -10.94
C PRO A 345 11.09 2.50 -10.15
N VAL A 346 11.66 1.95 -9.08
CA VAL A 346 12.50 2.68 -8.12
C VAL A 346 13.51 1.72 -7.49
N LYS A 347 14.70 2.23 -7.17
CA LYS A 347 15.72 1.51 -6.41
C LYS A 347 15.86 2.10 -5.02
N GLY A 348 15.95 1.25 -4.00
CA GLY A 348 16.27 1.61 -2.62
C GLY A 348 15.14 2.27 -1.84
N LEU A 349 13.88 2.25 -2.30
CA LEU A 349 12.78 2.93 -1.59
C LEU A 349 12.56 2.30 -0.20
N GLN A 350 12.99 2.98 0.87
CA GLN A 350 12.62 2.61 2.23
C GLN A 350 11.13 2.91 2.45
N SER A 351 10.37 1.89 2.81
CA SER A 351 8.94 1.97 3.02
C SER A 351 8.57 2.82 4.23
N THR A 352 7.56 3.68 4.09
CA THR A 352 6.91 4.36 5.23
C THR A 352 5.72 3.55 5.78
N GLN A 353 5.64 2.26 5.43
CA GLN A 353 4.67 1.30 5.94
C GLN A 353 5.42 0.20 6.70
N TYR A 354 5.09 0.03 7.97
CA TYR A 354 5.68 -0.94 8.86
C TYR A 354 4.74 -2.11 9.10
N SER A 355 5.31 -3.32 9.08
CA SER A 355 4.78 -4.50 9.74
C SER A 355 5.32 -4.57 11.17
N TYR A 356 4.73 -5.41 12.01
CA TYR A 356 5.06 -5.56 13.42
C TYR A 356 5.43 -7.01 13.76
N ASN A 357 6.22 -7.23 14.81
CA ASN A 357 6.32 -8.56 15.43
C ASN A 357 5.12 -8.84 16.34
N LYS A 358 4.97 -10.11 16.78
CA LYS A 358 3.87 -10.54 17.67
C LYS A 358 3.73 -9.69 18.94
N ILE A 359 4.84 -9.20 19.51
CA ILE A 359 4.83 -8.36 20.71
C ILE A 359 4.21 -7.01 20.38
N ALA A 360 4.77 -6.30 19.40
CA ALA A 360 4.32 -4.96 18.99
C ALA A 360 2.86 -4.95 18.50
N VAL A 361 2.42 -5.95 17.73
CA VAL A 361 1.01 -6.01 17.29
C VAL A 361 0.06 -6.26 18.46
N ASN A 362 0.44 -7.10 19.44
CA ASN A 362 -0.40 -7.36 20.61
C ASN A 362 -0.43 -6.19 21.59
N ASP A 363 0.67 -5.45 21.74
CA ASP A 363 0.68 -4.16 22.45
C ASP A 363 -0.36 -3.23 21.82
N ILE A 364 -0.30 -3.02 20.50
CA ILE A 364 -1.25 -2.16 19.78
C ILE A 364 -2.68 -2.66 19.99
N LEU A 365 -2.98 -3.92 19.69
CA LEU A 365 -4.34 -4.49 19.74
C LEU A 365 -4.97 -4.42 21.16
N THR A 366 -4.20 -4.70 22.20
CA THR A 366 -4.70 -4.78 23.58
C THR A 366 -4.69 -3.43 24.31
N GLN A 367 -3.97 -2.42 23.81
CA GLN A 367 -3.92 -1.07 24.38
C GLN A 367 -4.70 -0.03 23.54
N TRP A 368 -5.15 -0.35 22.32
CA TRP A 368 -6.09 0.48 21.54
C TRP A 368 -7.48 0.55 22.22
N THR A 369 -8.30 1.53 21.83
CA THR A 369 -9.74 1.59 22.15
C THR A 369 -10.54 1.72 20.86
N PRO A 370 -11.60 0.90 20.66
CA PRO A 370 -11.95 -0.29 21.45
C PRO A 370 -10.83 -1.34 21.43
N LYS A 371 -10.57 -1.95 22.59
CA LYS A 371 -9.58 -3.01 22.76
C LYS A 371 -9.97 -4.23 21.92
N LYS A 372 -8.96 -4.89 21.35
CA LYS A 372 -9.10 -6.17 20.64
C LYS A 372 -8.40 -7.26 21.44
N ASN A 373 -8.75 -8.51 21.15
CA ASN A 373 -8.01 -9.65 21.67
C ASN A 373 -6.61 -9.70 21.02
N PRO A 374 -5.62 -10.36 21.65
CA PRO A 374 -4.36 -10.71 20.98
C PRO A 374 -4.60 -11.46 19.66
N VAL A 375 -3.62 -11.45 18.77
CA VAL A 375 -3.65 -12.25 17.55
C VAL A 375 -3.84 -13.75 17.85
N LEU A 376 -4.56 -14.44 16.98
CA LEU A 376 -4.68 -15.91 17.00
C LEU A 376 -3.36 -16.57 16.57
N GLU A 377 -3.09 -17.74 17.14
CA GLU A 377 -2.03 -18.70 16.79
C GLU A 377 -2.64 -20.09 16.53
#